data_AF-A0A5E4JVU8-F1
#
_entry.id   AF-A0A5E4JVU8-F1
#
_cell.length_a   1.000
_cell.length_b   1.000
_cell.length_c   1.000
_cell.angle_alpha   90.00
_cell.angle_beta   90.00
_cell.angle_gamma   90.00
#
_symmetry.space_group_name_H-M   'P 1'
#
loop_
_entity.id
_entity.type
_entity.pdbx_description
1 polymer ?
#
loop_
_entity_poly.entity_id
_entity_poly.type
_entity_poly.pdbx_seq_one_letter_code
_entity_poly.pdbx_strand_id
1 'polypeptide(L)'
;MKKGVKVSSSYSSRLFFWILIAAVVVYVFQAIFIFGTSFQYYRHAIANIFIVILALLALFSTIFIYRKISQNFPREKEGKLFLIISIFLFFLGDLLWLIAEAVFDKVTPLGSYPDLAWSLAYVALIISLVYFISVGFRPSSRLIYLLVVTGLVIGGVILFNDVSEDIREGNVGFSHFIQDSYILYDVIVLLLIIYLVWPILFEGSQYGWHWVILGGGMLTRLVYDQIFANMSQNNTYYAGHPIDLLYTFFYVSVALAFYIKSKDFVRGDDD
;
A
#
# COMPACT_ATOMS: atom_id res chain seq x y z
N MET A 1 -24.59 1.28 32.03
CA MET A 1 -23.14 1.51 31.96
C MET A 1 -22.41 0.20 31.69
N LYS A 2 -21.92 -0.04 30.46
CA LYS A 2 -21.05 -1.19 30.19
C LYS A 2 -19.65 -0.85 30.71
N LYS A 3 -19.15 -1.61 31.69
CA LYS A 3 -17.75 -1.52 32.14
C LYS A 3 -16.85 -1.88 30.95
N GLY A 4 -16.26 -0.87 30.32
CA GLY A 4 -15.25 -1.08 29.30
C GLY A 4 -14.06 -1.80 29.92
N VAL A 5 -13.68 -2.95 29.36
CA VAL A 5 -12.44 -3.64 29.70
C VAL A 5 -11.30 -2.66 29.41
N LYS A 6 -10.67 -2.11 30.46
CA LYS A 6 -9.41 -1.37 30.34
C LYS A 6 -8.34 -2.38 29.93
N VAL A 7 -8.19 -2.62 28.63
CA VAL A 7 -7.02 -3.29 28.09
C VAL A 7 -5.84 -2.39 28.43
N SER A 8 -4.92 -2.83 29.30
CA SER A 8 -3.83 -1.97 29.73
C SER A 8 -2.99 -1.55 28.51
N SER A 9 -2.82 -0.24 28.32
CA SER A 9 -2.18 0.37 27.16
C SER A 9 -0.79 -0.23 26.83
N SER A 10 -0.07 -0.71 27.86
CA SER A 10 1.27 -1.31 27.79
C SER A 10 1.37 -2.62 26.97
N TYR A 11 0.39 -3.52 27.04
CA TYR A 11 0.50 -4.81 26.30
C TYR A 11 0.42 -4.62 24.79
N SER A 12 -0.31 -3.61 24.35
CA SER A 12 -0.56 -3.45 22.93
C SER A 12 0.57 -2.75 22.20
N SER A 13 1.30 -1.82 22.82
CA SER A 13 2.49 -1.23 22.20
C SER A 13 3.59 -2.27 21.94
N ARG A 14 3.70 -3.28 22.82
CA ARG A 14 4.61 -4.43 22.63
C ARG A 14 4.24 -5.27 21.40
N LEU A 15 2.95 -5.52 21.17
CA LEU A 15 2.51 -6.25 19.99
C LEU A 15 2.91 -5.54 18.68
N PHE A 16 2.63 -4.24 18.57
CA PHE A 16 3.03 -3.47 17.38
C PHE A 16 4.55 -3.43 17.20
N PHE A 17 5.30 -3.33 18.29
CA PHE A 17 6.75 -3.41 18.26
C PHE A 17 7.23 -4.74 17.66
N TRP A 18 6.69 -5.88 18.12
CA TRP A 18 7.08 -7.19 17.58
C TRP A 18 6.67 -7.40 16.12
N ILE A 19 5.50 -6.90 15.70
CA ILE A 19 5.10 -6.93 14.29
C ILE A 19 6.07 -6.11 13.44
N LEU A 20 6.45 -4.92 13.89
CA LEU A 20 7.43 -4.08 13.19
C LEU A 20 8.80 -4.76 13.11
N ILE A 21 9.31 -5.31 14.21
CA ILE A 21 10.58 -6.04 14.22
C ILE A 21 10.53 -7.22 13.25
N ALA A 22 9.44 -8.01 13.26
CA ALA A 22 9.27 -9.09 12.31
C ALA A 22 9.29 -8.59 10.85
N ALA A 23 8.59 -7.49 10.55
CA ALA A 23 8.58 -6.91 9.21
C ALA A 23 9.98 -6.44 8.77
N VAL A 24 10.71 -5.75 9.64
CA VAL A 24 12.08 -5.31 9.35
C VAL A 24 13.02 -6.50 9.14
N VAL A 25 12.93 -7.53 9.99
CA VAL A 25 13.76 -8.74 9.86
C VAL A 25 13.48 -9.43 8.53
N VAL A 26 12.20 -9.66 8.19
CA VAL A 26 11.81 -10.28 6.91
C VAL A 26 12.29 -9.46 5.72
N TYR A 27 12.15 -8.13 5.78
CA TYR A 27 12.64 -7.23 4.73
C TYR A 27 14.16 -7.28 4.55
N VAL A 28 14.92 -7.31 5.64
CA VAL A 28 16.39 -7.45 5.59
C VAL A 28 16.78 -8.81 5.02
N PHE A 29 16.10 -9.89 5.40
CA PHE A 29 16.33 -11.21 4.81
C PHE A 29 16.00 -11.25 3.32
N GLN A 30 14.91 -10.60 2.90
CA GLN A 30 14.57 -10.44 1.48
C GLN A 30 15.69 -9.71 0.73
N ALA A 31 16.21 -8.60 1.27
CA ALA A 31 17.31 -7.86 0.65
C ALA A 31 18.59 -8.71 0.52
N ILE A 32 19.00 -9.38 1.61
CA ILE A 32 20.15 -10.30 1.59
C ILE A 32 19.95 -11.39 0.52
N PHE A 33 18.74 -11.92 0.42
CA PHE A 33 18.41 -12.97 -0.54
C PHE A 33 18.46 -12.48 -1.99
N ILE A 34 17.89 -11.31 -2.28
CA ILE A 34 17.88 -10.68 -3.62
C ILE A 34 19.30 -10.41 -4.12
N PHE A 35 20.17 -9.88 -3.25
CA PHE A 35 21.57 -9.59 -3.59
C PHE A 35 22.49 -10.82 -3.48
N GLY A 36 22.01 -11.92 -2.90
CA GLY A 36 22.76 -13.17 -2.78
C GLY A 36 22.82 -13.95 -4.09
N THR A 37 23.99 -14.54 -4.39
CA THR A 37 24.21 -15.34 -5.61
C THR A 37 23.82 -16.82 -5.45
N SER A 38 23.64 -17.30 -4.22
CA SER A 38 23.57 -18.74 -3.92
C SER A 38 22.21 -19.42 -4.22
N PHE A 39 21.17 -18.66 -4.57
CA PHE A 39 19.78 -19.19 -4.62
C PHE A 39 19.05 -18.91 -5.94
N GLN A 40 19.76 -18.81 -7.06
CA GLN A 40 19.17 -18.46 -8.37
C GLN A 40 17.96 -19.34 -8.75
N TYR A 41 18.02 -20.65 -8.47
CA TYR A 41 16.94 -21.58 -8.84
C TYR A 41 15.61 -21.33 -8.09
N TYR A 42 15.68 -20.99 -6.79
CA TYR A 42 14.49 -20.78 -5.95
C TYR A 42 14.14 -19.30 -5.77
N ARG A 43 14.76 -18.41 -6.55
CA ARG A 43 14.70 -16.96 -6.34
C ARG A 43 13.28 -16.43 -6.40
N HIS A 44 12.53 -16.79 -7.44
CA HIS A 44 11.16 -16.33 -7.66
C HIS A 44 10.22 -16.75 -6.52
N ALA A 45 10.24 -18.04 -6.13
CA ALA A 45 9.38 -18.57 -5.07
C ALA A 45 9.66 -17.92 -3.71
N ILE A 46 10.94 -17.83 -3.33
CA ILE A 46 11.33 -17.27 -2.03
C ILE A 46 11.04 -15.76 -1.97
N ALA A 47 11.29 -15.02 -3.05
CA ALA A 47 10.97 -13.60 -3.12
C ALA A 47 9.46 -13.35 -2.92
N ASN A 48 8.61 -14.12 -3.61
CA ASN A 48 7.16 -14.02 -3.48
C ASN A 48 6.68 -14.41 -2.06
N ILE A 49 7.28 -15.41 -1.42
CA ILE A 49 6.98 -15.76 -0.03
C ILE A 49 7.26 -14.58 0.91
N PHE A 50 8.39 -13.88 0.73
CA PHE A 50 8.71 -12.70 1.54
C PHE A 50 7.70 -11.58 1.35
N ILE A 51 7.28 -11.30 0.11
CA ILE A 51 6.23 -10.32 -0.21
C ILE A 51 4.95 -10.64 0.56
N VAL A 52 4.46 -11.88 0.46
CA VAL A 52 3.22 -12.32 1.12
C VAL A 52 3.30 -12.22 2.65
N ILE A 53 4.43 -12.60 3.25
CA ILE A 53 4.65 -12.48 4.69
C ILE A 53 4.59 -11.00 5.13
N LEU A 54 5.25 -10.10 4.38
CA LEU A 54 5.27 -8.67 4.70
C LEU A 54 3.87 -8.05 4.56
N ALA A 55 3.13 -8.40 3.50
CA ALA A 55 1.75 -7.99 3.29
C ALA A 55 0.84 -8.45 4.44
N LEU A 56 1.02 -9.69 4.92
CA LEU A 56 0.27 -10.23 6.05
C LEU A 56 0.58 -9.51 7.37
N LEU A 57 1.85 -9.18 7.63
CA LEU A 57 2.25 -8.39 8.81
C LEU A 57 1.66 -6.97 8.78
N ALA A 58 1.67 -6.32 7.61
CA ALA A 58 1.02 -5.04 7.39
C ALA A 58 -0.49 -5.12 7.64
N LEU A 59 -1.15 -6.16 7.12
CA LEU A 59 -2.58 -6.41 7.34
C LEU A 59 -2.91 -6.54 8.83
N PHE A 60 -2.18 -7.39 9.56
CA PHE A 60 -2.39 -7.57 10.99
C PHE A 60 -2.17 -6.28 11.78
N SER A 61 -1.11 -5.52 11.45
CA SER A 61 -0.88 -4.21 12.06
C SER A 61 -2.09 -3.28 11.85
N THR A 62 -2.65 -3.25 10.64
CA THR A 62 -3.83 -2.44 10.29
C THR A 62 -5.09 -2.88 11.07
N ILE A 63 -5.33 -4.18 11.19
CA ILE A 63 -6.47 -4.74 11.91
C ILE A 63 -6.38 -4.42 13.41
N PHE A 64 -5.20 -4.58 14.02
CA PHE A 64 -5.03 -4.32 15.45
C PHE A 64 -5.21 -2.85 15.80
N ILE A 65 -4.71 -1.93 14.97
CA ILE A 65 -4.87 -0.50 15.24
C ILE A 65 -6.32 -0.05 15.05
N TYR A 66 -7.05 -0.63 14.07
CA TYR A 66 -8.48 -0.36 13.88
C TYR A 66 -9.32 -0.66 15.12
N ARG A 67 -9.02 -1.77 15.81
CA ARG A 67 -9.72 -2.15 17.05
C ARG A 67 -9.53 -1.15 18.19
N LYS A 68 -8.49 -0.32 18.14
CA LYS A 68 -8.22 0.72 19.14
C LYS A 68 -8.87 2.06 18.86
N ILE A 69 -9.26 2.32 17.61
CA ILE A 69 -9.87 3.60 17.25
C ILE A 69 -11.22 3.69 17.97
N SER A 70 -11.37 4.77 18.76
CA SER A 70 -12.59 5.03 19.51
C SER A 70 -13.78 5.17 18.58
N GLN A 71 -14.94 4.69 19.03
CA GLN A 71 -16.21 4.82 18.30
C GLN A 71 -16.64 6.28 18.11
N ASN A 72 -16.04 7.21 18.87
CA ASN A 72 -16.31 8.64 18.75
C ASN A 72 -15.65 9.29 17.51
N PHE A 73 -14.81 8.55 16.78
CA PHE A 73 -14.18 9.01 15.52
C PHE A 73 -14.66 8.18 14.33
N PRO A 74 -15.95 8.23 13.97
CA PRO A 74 -16.55 7.33 12.98
C PRO A 74 -15.89 7.44 11.60
N ARG A 75 -15.57 8.66 11.14
CA ARG A 75 -14.91 8.86 9.84
C ARG A 75 -13.47 8.34 9.78
N GLU A 76 -12.71 8.48 10.88
CA GLU A 76 -11.35 7.90 10.95
C GLU A 76 -11.45 6.37 10.88
N LYS A 77 -12.46 5.82 11.56
CA LYS A 77 -12.73 4.39 11.56
C LYS A 77 -13.18 3.87 10.19
N GLU A 78 -14.03 4.60 9.48
CA GLU A 78 -14.43 4.29 8.10
C GLU A 78 -13.22 4.31 7.15
N GLY A 79 -12.42 5.39 7.17
CA GLY A 79 -11.18 5.45 6.38
C GLY A 79 -10.24 4.30 6.69
N LYS A 80 -10.14 3.91 7.96
CA LYS A 80 -9.33 2.76 8.40
C LYS A 80 -9.89 1.42 7.96
N LEU A 81 -11.21 1.25 7.91
CA LEU A 81 -11.84 0.04 7.37
C LEU A 81 -11.48 -0.13 5.90
N PHE A 82 -11.60 0.94 5.09
CA PHE A 82 -11.19 0.90 3.69
C PHE A 82 -9.69 0.64 3.53
N LEU A 83 -8.85 1.12 4.45
CA LEU A 83 -7.43 0.76 4.45
C LEU A 83 -7.20 -0.73 4.71
N ILE A 84 -7.93 -1.34 5.65
CA ILE A 84 -7.86 -2.79 5.89
C ILE A 84 -8.27 -3.55 4.63
N ILE A 85 -9.36 -3.14 3.98
CA ILE A 85 -9.84 -3.76 2.74
C ILE A 85 -8.76 -3.64 1.66
N SER A 86 -8.15 -2.47 1.50
CA SER A 86 -7.06 -2.24 0.54
C SER A 86 -5.86 -3.16 0.82
N ILE A 87 -5.32 -3.17 2.05
CA ILE A 87 -4.17 -4.02 2.40
C ILE A 87 -4.52 -5.52 2.29
N PHE A 88 -5.75 -5.91 2.60
CA PHE A 88 -6.22 -7.28 2.41
C PHE A 88 -6.25 -7.69 0.93
N LEU A 89 -6.76 -6.79 0.06
CA LEU A 89 -6.79 -7.03 -1.37
C LEU A 89 -5.38 -7.04 -1.99
N PHE A 90 -4.46 -6.19 -1.51
CA PHE A 90 -3.06 -6.26 -1.88
C PHE A 90 -2.42 -7.59 -1.49
N PHE A 91 -2.62 -8.02 -0.24
CA PHE A 91 -2.20 -9.34 0.22
C PHE A 91 -2.80 -10.48 -0.61
N LEU A 92 -4.07 -10.38 -0.99
CA LEU A 92 -4.73 -11.39 -1.81
C LEU A 92 -4.12 -11.46 -3.22
N GLY A 93 -3.84 -10.31 -3.84
CA GLY A 93 -3.14 -10.25 -5.12
C GLY A 93 -1.75 -10.89 -5.04
N ASP A 94 -0.97 -10.54 -4.01
CA ASP A 94 0.37 -11.12 -3.79
C ASP A 94 0.31 -12.64 -3.55
N LEU A 95 -0.71 -13.12 -2.82
CA LEU A 95 -0.91 -14.55 -2.57
C LEU A 95 -1.30 -15.30 -3.84
N LEU A 96 -2.20 -14.72 -4.65
CA LEU A 96 -2.60 -15.31 -5.93
C LEU A 96 -1.41 -15.37 -6.90
N TRP A 97 -0.58 -14.33 -6.92
CA TRP A 97 0.66 -14.27 -7.72
C TRP A 97 1.65 -15.35 -7.26
N LEU A 98 1.88 -15.47 -5.95
CA LEU A 98 2.73 -16.52 -5.37
C LEU A 98 2.23 -17.92 -5.77
N ILE A 99 0.93 -18.18 -5.69
CA ILE A 99 0.36 -19.49 -6.07
C ILE A 99 0.59 -19.75 -7.55
N ALA A 100 0.35 -18.77 -8.41
CA ALA A 100 0.55 -18.91 -9.85
C ALA A 100 2.02 -19.22 -10.22
N GLU A 101 2.97 -18.46 -9.68
CA GLU A 101 4.38 -18.64 -10.02
C GLU A 101 5.04 -19.79 -9.26
N ALA A 102 4.85 -19.91 -7.94
CA ALA A 102 5.60 -20.88 -7.14
C ALA A 102 4.95 -22.26 -7.05
N VAL A 103 3.62 -22.37 -7.21
CA VAL A 103 2.92 -23.66 -7.12
C VAL A 103 2.63 -24.23 -8.50
N PHE A 104 2.22 -23.38 -9.44
CA PHE A 104 1.88 -23.83 -10.79
C PHE A 104 3.01 -23.68 -11.81
N ASP A 105 4.13 -23.04 -11.45
CA ASP A 105 5.26 -22.76 -12.35
C ASP A 105 4.82 -22.09 -13.66
N LYS A 106 3.83 -21.20 -13.55
CA LYS A 106 3.28 -20.45 -14.68
C LYS A 106 3.65 -18.99 -14.55
N VAL A 107 4.16 -18.44 -15.65
CA VAL A 107 4.23 -16.98 -15.82
C VAL A 107 2.80 -16.45 -15.77
N THR A 108 2.51 -15.64 -14.76
CA THR A 108 1.19 -15.03 -14.61
C THR A 108 1.05 -13.96 -15.70
N PRO A 109 0.07 -14.08 -16.61
CA PRO A 109 -0.12 -13.04 -17.61
C PRO A 109 -0.59 -11.75 -16.94
N LEU A 110 -0.17 -10.60 -17.48
CA LEU A 110 -0.71 -9.31 -17.07
C LEU A 110 -2.24 -9.28 -17.25
N GLY A 111 -2.95 -8.60 -16.35
CA GLY A 111 -4.42 -8.52 -16.38
C GLY A 111 -5.13 -9.77 -15.85
N SER A 112 -4.45 -10.55 -15.03
CA SER A 112 -4.95 -11.77 -14.40
C SER A 112 -5.71 -11.49 -13.09
N TYR A 113 -6.06 -12.56 -12.36
CA TYR A 113 -6.75 -12.44 -11.07
C TYR A 113 -5.98 -11.63 -10.01
N PRO A 114 -4.64 -11.78 -9.86
CA PRO A 114 -3.83 -10.84 -9.07
C PRO A 114 -4.07 -9.36 -9.40
N ASP A 115 -4.07 -9.01 -10.69
CA ASP A 115 -4.21 -7.63 -11.15
C ASP A 115 -5.58 -7.04 -10.80
N LEU A 116 -6.65 -7.86 -10.88
CA LEU A 116 -7.98 -7.47 -10.41
C LEU A 116 -8.00 -7.20 -8.90
N ALA A 117 -7.34 -8.04 -8.09
CA ALA A 117 -7.25 -7.83 -6.65
C ALA A 117 -6.49 -6.54 -6.32
N TRP A 118 -5.35 -6.28 -6.97
CA TRP A 118 -4.57 -5.05 -6.81
C TRP A 118 -5.32 -3.81 -7.29
N SER A 119 -6.07 -3.89 -8.40
CA SER A 119 -6.89 -2.78 -8.88
C SER A 119 -7.99 -2.39 -7.89
N LEU A 120 -8.69 -3.39 -7.33
CA LEU A 120 -9.67 -3.15 -6.27
C LEU A 120 -9.02 -2.62 -4.99
N ALA A 121 -7.78 -3.03 -4.70
CA ALA A 121 -7.01 -2.52 -3.56
C ALA A 121 -6.73 -1.02 -3.72
N TYR A 122 -6.40 -0.55 -4.93
CA TYR A 122 -6.25 0.88 -5.24
C TYR A 122 -7.55 1.65 -5.06
N VAL A 123 -8.68 1.13 -5.54
CA VAL A 123 -9.99 1.77 -5.32
C VAL A 123 -10.29 1.93 -3.83
N ALA A 124 -10.08 0.88 -3.04
CA ALA A 124 -10.25 0.94 -1.59
C ALA A 124 -9.26 1.92 -0.92
N LEU A 125 -8.02 1.99 -1.42
CA LEU A 125 -6.98 2.92 -0.93
C LEU A 125 -7.38 4.38 -1.16
N ILE A 126 -7.86 4.70 -2.36
CA ILE A 126 -8.31 6.04 -2.73
C ILE A 126 -9.46 6.47 -1.82
N ILE A 127 -10.45 5.60 -1.60
CA ILE A 127 -11.57 5.86 -0.68
C ILE A 127 -11.04 6.09 0.75
N SER A 128 -10.09 5.26 1.21
CA SER A 128 -9.46 5.41 2.52
C SER A 128 -8.78 6.77 2.71
N LEU A 129 -7.99 7.21 1.72
CA LEU A 129 -7.29 8.49 1.74
C LEU A 129 -8.28 9.66 1.76
N VAL A 130 -9.35 9.60 0.96
CA VAL A 130 -10.44 10.59 0.98
C VAL A 130 -11.03 10.75 2.38
N TYR A 131 -11.30 9.64 3.06
CA TYR A 131 -11.79 9.69 4.45
C TYR A 131 -10.78 10.35 5.38
N PHE A 132 -9.50 9.95 5.36
CA PHE A 132 -8.49 10.54 6.25
C PHE A 132 -8.29 12.02 6.04
N ILE A 133 -8.24 12.45 4.78
CA ILE A 133 -8.17 13.87 4.41
C ILE A 133 -9.37 14.64 4.98
N SER A 134 -10.58 14.08 4.89
CA SER A 134 -11.80 14.70 5.41
C SER A 134 -11.82 14.86 6.94
N VAL A 135 -11.10 14.00 7.68
CA VAL A 135 -11.01 14.05 9.15
C VAL A 135 -9.91 14.99 9.61
N GLY A 136 -8.70 14.83 9.05
CA GLY A 136 -7.49 15.47 9.59
C GLY A 136 -7.43 16.98 9.36
N PHE A 137 -7.85 17.44 8.18
CA PHE A 137 -7.58 18.81 7.74
C PHE A 137 -8.85 19.65 7.52
N ARG A 138 -10.02 19.06 7.82
CA ARG A 138 -11.36 19.64 7.52
C ARG A 138 -11.43 20.36 6.17
N PRO A 139 -10.87 19.80 5.08
CA PRO A 139 -10.91 20.47 3.80
C PRO A 139 -12.36 20.63 3.34
N SER A 140 -12.62 21.67 2.57
CA SER A 140 -13.89 21.75 1.86
C SER A 140 -14.04 20.50 0.97
N SER A 141 -15.24 19.90 0.94
CA SER A 141 -15.53 18.77 0.05
C SER A 141 -15.19 19.07 -1.42
N ARG A 142 -15.25 20.35 -1.80
CA ARG A 142 -14.83 20.86 -3.12
C ARG A 142 -13.35 20.61 -3.41
N LEU A 143 -12.47 20.75 -2.42
CA LEU A 143 -11.04 20.55 -2.61
C LEU A 143 -10.70 19.07 -2.81
N ILE A 144 -11.31 18.18 -2.02
CA ILE A 144 -11.15 16.72 -2.22
C ILE A 144 -11.65 16.34 -3.63
N TYR A 145 -12.83 16.83 -4.02
CA TYR A 145 -13.37 16.60 -5.35
C TYR A 145 -12.44 17.11 -6.44
N LEU A 146 -11.87 18.31 -6.27
CA LEU A 146 -10.91 18.89 -7.20
C LEU A 146 -9.65 18.01 -7.33
N LEU A 147 -9.11 17.49 -6.23
CA LEU A 147 -7.94 16.60 -6.26
C LEU A 147 -8.23 15.31 -7.04
N VAL A 148 -9.36 14.67 -6.77
CA VAL A 148 -9.77 13.43 -7.45
C VAL A 148 -10.03 13.69 -8.93
N VAL A 149 -10.78 14.74 -9.28
CA VAL A 149 -11.04 15.09 -10.68
C VAL A 149 -9.78 15.47 -11.41
N THR A 150 -8.87 16.23 -10.78
CA THR A 150 -7.58 16.57 -11.37
C THR A 150 -6.76 15.31 -11.63
N GLY A 151 -6.74 14.38 -10.68
CA GLY A 151 -6.07 13.09 -10.86
C GLY A 151 -6.69 12.26 -11.98
N LEU A 152 -8.03 12.22 -12.07
CA LEU A 152 -8.74 11.55 -13.15
C LEU A 152 -8.45 12.17 -14.52
N VAL A 153 -8.35 13.50 -14.61
CA VAL A 153 -8.03 14.20 -15.85
C VAL A 153 -6.58 13.94 -16.25
N ILE A 154 -5.62 14.12 -15.34
CA ILE A 154 -4.19 13.90 -15.65
C ILE A 154 -3.94 12.44 -15.99
N GLY A 155 -4.36 11.51 -15.12
CA GLY A 155 -4.20 10.08 -15.35
C GLY A 155 -4.99 9.61 -16.57
N GLY A 156 -6.17 10.17 -16.83
CA GLY A 156 -6.98 9.84 -18.01
C GLY A 156 -6.36 10.32 -19.31
N VAL A 157 -5.67 11.46 -19.32
CA VAL A 157 -4.90 11.93 -20.49
C VAL A 157 -3.71 11.02 -20.77
N ILE A 158 -2.98 10.59 -19.73
CA ILE A 158 -1.85 9.67 -19.89
C ILE A 158 -2.36 8.32 -20.41
N LEU A 159 -3.36 7.75 -19.73
CA LEU A 159 -4.03 6.51 -20.14
C LEU A 159 -4.56 6.57 -21.57
N PHE A 160 -5.15 7.70 -21.99
CA PHE A 160 -5.62 7.87 -23.36
C PHE A 160 -4.50 7.79 -24.39
N ASN A 161 -3.32 8.36 -24.08
CA ASN A 161 -2.17 8.29 -24.98
C ASN A 161 -1.64 6.85 -25.07
N ASP A 162 -1.48 6.18 -23.93
CA ASP A 162 -0.95 4.81 -23.86
C ASP A 162 -1.88 3.83 -24.59
N VAL A 163 -3.19 3.88 -24.31
CA VAL A 163 -4.20 3.06 -25.01
C VAL A 163 -4.24 3.38 -26.51
N SER A 164 -4.02 4.63 -26.90
CA SER A 164 -3.99 5.00 -28.33
C SER A 164 -2.77 4.40 -29.05
N GLU A 165 -1.64 4.26 -28.35
CA GLU A 165 -0.44 3.60 -28.86
C GLU A 165 -0.68 2.09 -28.97
N ASP A 166 -1.20 1.45 -27.92
CA ASP A 166 -1.55 0.03 -27.92
C ASP A 166 -2.55 -0.34 -29.04
N ILE A 167 -3.53 0.53 -29.32
CA ILE A 167 -4.44 0.37 -30.46
C ILE A 167 -3.71 0.41 -31.80
N ARG A 168 -2.71 1.30 -31.96
CA ARG A 168 -1.91 1.39 -33.20
C ARG A 168 -1.02 0.18 -33.40
N GLU A 169 -0.48 -0.37 -32.31
CA GLU A 169 0.38 -1.55 -32.34
C GLU A 169 -0.41 -2.88 -32.41
N GLY A 170 -1.73 -2.83 -32.23
CA GLY A 170 -2.59 -4.00 -32.22
C GLY A 170 -2.57 -4.77 -30.89
N ASN A 171 -2.01 -4.19 -29.83
CA ASN A 171 -1.94 -4.73 -28.48
C ASN A 171 -3.24 -4.48 -27.68
N VAL A 172 -4.40 -4.68 -28.32
CA VAL A 172 -5.69 -4.31 -27.73
C VAL A 172 -6.23 -5.48 -26.91
N GLY A 173 -6.20 -5.36 -25.58
CA GLY A 173 -6.68 -6.40 -24.68
C GLY A 173 -7.15 -5.86 -23.33
N PHE A 174 -8.04 -6.61 -22.67
CA PHE A 174 -8.45 -6.30 -21.29
C PHE A 174 -7.26 -6.26 -20.33
N SER A 175 -6.23 -7.08 -20.59
CA SER A 175 -5.00 -7.11 -19.81
C SER A 175 -4.20 -5.82 -19.89
N HIS A 176 -4.01 -5.30 -21.10
CA HIS A 176 -3.37 -4.01 -21.34
C HIS A 176 -4.13 -2.87 -20.66
N PHE A 177 -5.46 -2.85 -20.82
CA PHE A 177 -6.30 -1.85 -20.16
C PHE A 177 -6.15 -1.83 -18.63
N ILE A 178 -6.09 -3.02 -17.99
CA ILE A 178 -5.87 -3.10 -16.54
C ILE A 178 -4.46 -2.59 -16.16
N GLN A 179 -3.44 -2.96 -16.94
CA GLN A 179 -2.06 -2.52 -16.71
C GLN A 179 -1.95 -0.99 -16.80
N ASP A 180 -2.52 -0.38 -17.83
CA ASP A 180 -2.44 1.07 -18.04
C ASP A 180 -3.28 1.83 -16.99
N SER A 181 -4.33 1.19 -16.47
CA SER A 181 -5.15 1.76 -15.40
C SER A 181 -4.37 1.99 -14.10
N TYR A 182 -3.23 1.33 -13.88
CA TYR A 182 -2.38 1.62 -12.72
C TYR A 182 -1.86 3.06 -12.72
N ILE A 183 -1.54 3.63 -13.88
CA ILE A 183 -1.10 5.04 -13.99
C ILE A 183 -2.18 5.98 -13.48
N LEU A 184 -3.44 5.70 -13.80
CA LEU A 184 -4.58 6.46 -13.30
C LEU A 184 -4.67 6.40 -11.77
N TYR A 185 -4.52 5.21 -11.19
CA TYR A 185 -4.54 5.03 -9.74
C TYR A 185 -3.37 5.76 -9.08
N ASP A 186 -2.17 5.64 -9.64
CA ASP A 186 -0.95 6.25 -9.11
C ASP A 186 -1.04 7.76 -9.02
N VAL A 187 -1.54 8.41 -10.08
CA VAL A 187 -1.71 9.86 -10.11
C VAL A 187 -2.71 10.32 -9.04
N ILE A 188 -3.85 9.64 -8.89
CA ILE A 188 -4.85 9.99 -7.88
C ILE A 188 -4.27 9.81 -6.47
N VAL A 189 -3.62 8.67 -6.22
CA VAL A 189 -3.00 8.35 -4.93
C VAL A 189 -1.90 9.37 -4.60
N LEU A 190 -1.05 9.73 -5.56
CA LEU A 190 0.00 10.73 -5.39
C LEU A 190 -0.56 12.09 -4.95
N LEU A 191 -1.58 12.60 -5.65
CA LEU A 191 -2.20 13.89 -5.30
C LEU A 191 -2.82 13.87 -3.90
N LEU A 192 -3.50 12.77 -3.54
CA LEU A 192 -4.10 12.61 -2.21
C LEU A 192 -3.03 12.51 -1.11
N ILE A 193 -1.93 11.79 -1.35
CA ILE A 193 -0.82 11.68 -0.39
C ILE A 193 -0.14 13.03 -0.19
N ILE A 194 0.19 13.74 -1.28
CA ILE A 194 0.80 15.07 -1.19
C ILE A 194 -0.08 15.97 -0.33
N TYR A 195 -1.39 15.98 -0.59
CA TYR A 195 -2.32 16.78 0.20
C TYR A 195 -2.38 16.37 1.67
N LEU A 196 -2.38 15.06 1.96
CA LEU A 196 -2.43 14.53 3.32
C LEU A 196 -1.14 14.85 4.12
N VAL A 197 0.02 14.77 3.46
CA VAL A 197 1.34 14.85 4.11
C VAL A 197 1.85 16.28 4.18
N TRP A 198 1.50 17.14 3.22
CA TRP A 198 2.01 18.50 3.11
C TRP A 198 1.85 19.33 4.41
N PRO A 199 0.66 19.44 5.02
CA PRO A 199 0.52 20.25 6.23
C PRO A 199 1.36 19.70 7.39
N ILE A 200 1.57 18.39 7.46
CA ILE A 200 2.34 17.77 8.55
C ILE A 200 3.82 18.17 8.45
N LEU A 201 4.37 18.17 7.23
CA LEU A 201 5.78 18.51 6.99
C LEU A 201 6.07 20.00 7.20
N PHE A 202 5.15 20.88 6.79
CA PHE A 202 5.38 22.32 6.78
C PHE A 202 4.80 23.07 7.99
N GLU A 203 3.71 22.56 8.59
CA GLU A 203 3.06 23.19 9.76
C GLU A 203 3.46 22.55 11.09
N GLY A 204 4.19 21.42 11.07
CA GLY A 204 4.89 20.89 12.25
C GLY A 204 4.06 20.06 13.23
N SER A 205 3.16 19.19 12.75
CA SER A 205 2.34 18.35 13.63
C SER A 205 3.11 17.13 14.17
N GLN A 206 3.34 17.09 15.49
CA GLN A 206 4.02 15.96 16.16
C GLN A 206 3.24 14.63 16.08
N TYR A 207 1.91 14.69 15.93
CA TYR A 207 1.05 13.50 15.86
C TYR A 207 0.80 13.03 14.42
N GLY A 208 1.30 13.76 13.41
CA GLY A 208 1.08 13.46 12.00
C GLY A 208 2.10 12.48 11.38
N TRP A 209 3.22 12.20 12.05
CA TRP A 209 4.33 11.45 11.45
C TRP A 209 3.99 10.06 10.91
N HIS A 210 2.99 9.39 11.48
CA HIS A 210 2.51 8.12 10.94
C HIS A 210 1.95 8.27 9.51
N TRP A 211 1.33 9.40 9.17
CA TRP A 211 0.88 9.69 7.80
C TRP A 211 2.04 9.97 6.86
N VAL A 212 3.09 10.65 7.34
CA VAL A 212 4.31 10.90 6.55
C VAL A 212 4.96 9.57 6.17
N ILE A 213 5.10 8.65 7.12
CA ILE A 213 5.69 7.33 6.87
C ILE A 213 4.80 6.50 5.94
N LEU A 214 3.48 6.50 6.18
CA LEU A 214 2.55 5.79 5.32
C LEU A 214 2.58 6.34 3.88
N GLY A 215 2.57 7.67 3.73
CA GLY A 215 2.68 8.35 2.44
C GLY A 215 4.01 8.09 1.74
N GLY A 216 5.12 8.06 2.49
CA GLY A 216 6.43 7.66 1.97
C GLY A 216 6.44 6.23 1.44
N GLY A 217 5.86 5.28 2.19
CA GLY A 217 5.71 3.90 1.72
C GLY A 217 4.80 3.76 0.51
N MET A 218 3.71 4.54 0.43
CA MET A 218 2.87 4.56 -0.76
C MET A 218 3.64 5.13 -1.96
N LEU A 219 4.44 6.19 -1.77
CA LEU A 219 5.28 6.75 -2.81
C LEU A 219 6.29 5.74 -3.36
N THR A 220 6.91 4.91 -2.50
CA THR A 220 7.82 3.85 -3.00
C THR A 220 7.08 2.81 -3.84
N ARG A 221 5.82 2.53 -3.53
CA ARG A 221 4.96 1.66 -4.35
C ARG A 221 4.65 2.29 -5.71
N LEU A 222 4.30 3.58 -5.76
CA LEU A 222 4.08 4.29 -7.01
C LEU A 222 5.35 4.27 -7.89
N VAL A 223 6.51 4.52 -7.29
CA VAL A 223 7.80 4.45 -8.01
C VAL A 223 8.09 3.02 -8.50
N TYR A 224 7.79 2.01 -7.70
CA TYR A 224 7.89 0.61 -8.11
C TYR A 224 7.00 0.33 -9.32
N ASP A 225 5.73 0.72 -9.30
CA ASP A 225 4.78 0.42 -10.39
C ASP A 225 5.28 0.98 -11.74
N GLN A 226 5.84 2.20 -11.74
CA GLN A 226 6.42 2.81 -12.94
C GLN A 226 7.67 2.08 -13.43
N ILE A 227 8.58 1.70 -12.54
CA ILE A 227 9.79 0.96 -12.91
C ILE A 227 9.43 -0.45 -13.39
N PHE A 228 8.51 -1.12 -12.68
CA PHE A 228 8.02 -2.46 -13.01
C PHE A 228 7.34 -2.48 -14.39
N ALA A 229 6.47 -1.51 -14.69
CA ALA A 229 5.82 -1.39 -15.99
C ALA A 229 6.86 -1.23 -17.11
N ASN A 230 7.81 -0.31 -16.95
CA ASN A 230 8.87 -0.12 -17.94
C ASN A 230 9.77 -1.35 -18.12
N MET A 231 10.13 -2.02 -17.02
CA MET A 231 10.95 -3.23 -17.09
C MET A 231 10.20 -4.42 -17.72
N SER A 232 8.89 -4.53 -17.47
CA SER A 232 8.02 -5.55 -18.05
C SER A 232 7.88 -5.36 -19.56
N GLN A 233 7.64 -4.13 -20.02
CA GLN A 233 7.61 -3.80 -21.46
C GLN A 233 8.93 -4.15 -22.15
N ASN A 234 10.06 -3.92 -21.48
CA ASN A 234 11.39 -4.23 -22.00
C ASN A 234 11.83 -5.68 -21.77
N ASN A 235 10.99 -6.55 -21.20
CA ASN A 235 11.33 -7.93 -20.82
C ASN A 235 12.60 -8.06 -19.95
N THR A 236 12.86 -7.06 -19.10
CA THR A 236 14.02 -7.02 -18.20
C THR A 236 13.66 -7.33 -16.75
N TYR A 237 12.37 -7.33 -16.41
CA TYR A 237 11.90 -7.72 -15.09
C TYR A 237 12.00 -9.24 -14.89
N TYR A 238 12.32 -9.64 -13.66
CA TYR A 238 12.27 -11.03 -13.20
C TYR A 238 11.87 -11.06 -11.72
N ALA A 239 11.16 -12.09 -11.27
CA ALA A 239 10.77 -12.19 -9.85
C ALA A 239 11.99 -12.26 -8.92
N GLY A 240 11.99 -11.46 -7.85
CA GLY A 240 13.16 -11.24 -6.99
C GLY A 240 14.13 -10.19 -7.54
N HIS A 241 13.65 -9.26 -8.37
CA HIS A 241 14.43 -8.13 -8.83
C HIS A 241 14.69 -7.16 -7.67
N PRO A 242 15.82 -6.42 -7.63
CA PRO A 242 16.07 -5.40 -6.60
C PRO A 242 14.97 -4.35 -6.43
N ILE A 243 14.16 -4.11 -7.46
CA ILE A 243 13.04 -3.16 -7.37
C ILE A 243 11.93 -3.67 -6.43
N ASP A 244 11.83 -4.98 -6.22
CA ASP A 244 10.82 -5.60 -5.32
C ASP A 244 11.00 -5.11 -3.87
N LEU A 245 12.19 -4.60 -3.52
CA LEU A 245 12.43 -3.95 -2.23
C LEU A 245 11.65 -2.63 -2.11
N LEU A 246 11.47 -1.87 -3.20
CA LEU A 246 10.61 -0.68 -3.19
C LEU A 246 9.14 -1.06 -2.96
N TYR A 247 8.71 -2.17 -3.58
CA TYR A 247 7.38 -2.74 -3.42
C TYR A 247 7.13 -3.17 -1.96
N THR A 248 8.04 -3.95 -1.36
CA THR A 248 7.83 -4.46 -0.01
C THR A 248 8.10 -3.44 1.09
N PHE A 249 8.88 -2.39 0.80
CA PHE A 249 9.08 -1.27 1.72
C PHE A 249 7.76 -0.57 2.06
N PHE A 250 6.77 -0.58 1.15
CA PHE A 250 5.41 -0.13 1.46
C PHE A 250 4.82 -0.87 2.67
N TYR A 251 4.90 -2.20 2.70
CA TYR A 251 4.35 -3.01 3.80
C TYR A 251 5.08 -2.77 5.12
N VAL A 252 6.41 -2.62 5.07
CA VAL A 252 7.21 -2.24 6.25
C VAL A 252 6.79 -0.86 6.76
N SER A 253 6.58 0.09 5.86
CA SER A 253 6.12 1.45 6.18
C SER A 253 4.74 1.46 6.82
N VAL A 254 3.81 0.61 6.35
CA VAL A 254 2.49 0.41 6.97
C VAL A 254 2.64 -0.08 8.42
N ALA A 255 3.48 -1.09 8.65
CA ALA A 255 3.72 -1.62 9.99
C ALA A 255 4.34 -0.55 10.91
N LEU A 256 5.32 0.21 10.42
CA LEU A 256 5.98 1.29 11.14
C LEU A 256 5.01 2.45 11.46
N ALA A 257 4.21 2.88 10.49
CA ALA A 257 3.21 3.93 10.68
C ALA A 257 2.25 3.58 11.83
N PHE A 258 1.78 2.34 11.90
CA PHE A 258 0.86 1.94 12.99
C PHE A 258 1.54 1.64 14.30
N TYR A 259 2.82 1.26 14.31
CA TYR A 259 3.60 1.30 15.52
C TYR A 259 3.68 2.72 16.10
N ILE A 260 3.96 3.73 15.28
CA ILE A 260 3.99 5.14 15.72
C ILE A 260 2.61 5.57 16.23
N LYS A 261 1.54 5.38 15.43
CA LYS A 261 0.16 5.69 15.85
C LYS A 261 -0.22 4.97 17.15
N SER A 262 0.27 3.75 17.38
CA SER A 262 -0.01 3.01 18.60
C SER A 262 0.57 3.66 19.86
N LYS A 263 1.67 4.41 19.73
CA LYS A 263 2.29 5.16 20.84
C LYS A 263 1.50 6.42 21.19
N ASP A 264 0.86 7.05 20.20
CA ASP A 264 0.03 8.23 20.42
C ASP A 264 -1.16 7.90 21.34
N PHE A 265 -1.74 6.70 21.22
CA PHE A 265 -2.79 6.23 22.13
C PHE A 265 -2.32 6.02 23.58
N VAL A 266 -1.04 5.71 23.79
CA VAL A 266 -0.50 5.57 25.16
C VAL A 266 -0.33 6.93 25.81
N ARG A 267 0.15 7.92 25.04
CA ARG A 267 0.38 9.28 25.55
C ARG A 267 -0.91 10.01 25.92
N GLY A 268 -1.98 9.82 25.13
CA GLY A 268 -3.27 10.47 25.40
C GLY A 268 -4.05 9.90 26.60
N ASP A 269 -3.59 8.80 27.23
CA ASP A 269 -4.17 8.26 28.46
C ASP A 269 -3.53 8.87 29.73
N ASP A 270 -2.41 9.61 29.59
CA ASP A 270 -1.64 10.20 30.69
C ASP A 270 -2.00 11.70 30.94
N ASP A 271 -2.80 12.31 30.05
CA ASP A 271 -3.32 13.69 30.14
C ASP A 271 -4.80 13.71 30.58
#